data_AF-A0A944RW87-F1
#
_entry.id   AF-A0A944RW87-F1
#
_cell.length_a   1.000
_cell.length_b   1.000
_cell.length_c   1.000
_cell.angle_alpha   90.00
_cell.angle_beta   90.00
_cell.angle_gamma   90.00
#
_symmetry.space_group_name_H-M   'P 1'
#
loop_
_entity.id
_entity.type
_entity.pdbx_description
1 polymer ?
#
loop_
_entity_poly.entity_id
_entity_poly.type
_entity_poly.pdbx_seq_one_letter_code
_entity_poly.pdbx_strand_id
1 'polypeptide(L)'
;MARIYWKYDELLEDAERRATSVTTLGRTVDGSPVVVARGGGDKTPAIFITAGSHSTEQAGVSAAVELIDGLDTEHAVYVIPTRDPVGFQGYAHALSLGLGETPETQSFDQVESLLREHGEILFEEDDLLLVLIGDYGYAMSRPTPGRACPQYYFYQRLQKLRADEPARFESLRGRRVYMAPGQTDVAGTGDFGRAYTLIISLDGEVLHINRFHDTVWSPVEPRVTRDLMARIRPGLSFDLHESQLMDDRYFLSARRQPDPEDDKWEEKGANAIIEAIVASGGKLANQADVDALGGWFDSSSEDGVFWLDATRRGEGYNLMDFASVTYGLAFGTEMGMYGTFDGRVDLALTTVRSAVSVFEERYK
;
A
#
# COMPACT_ATOMS: atom_id res chain seq x y z
N MET A 1 1.85 -9.21 -21.09
CA MET A 1 0.71 -8.52 -20.47
C MET A 1 0.59 -9.04 -19.06
N ALA A 2 0.76 -8.15 -18.09
CA ALA A 2 0.68 -8.46 -16.68
C ALA A 2 -0.77 -8.81 -16.31
N ARG A 3 -0.91 -9.69 -15.32
CA ARG A 3 -2.22 -10.17 -14.87
C ARG A 3 -2.81 -9.18 -13.86
N ILE A 4 -4.05 -8.75 -14.09
CA ILE A 4 -4.88 -8.14 -13.04
C ILE A 4 -5.60 -9.26 -12.31
N TYR A 5 -5.50 -9.28 -10.99
CA TYR A 5 -6.17 -10.26 -10.14
C TYR A 5 -7.47 -9.66 -9.61
N TRP A 6 -8.63 -10.17 -10.00
CA TRP A 6 -9.90 -9.58 -9.58
C TRP A 6 -10.40 -10.16 -8.26
N LYS A 7 -10.04 -11.41 -7.97
CA LYS A 7 -10.40 -12.11 -6.74
C LYS A 7 -9.17 -12.50 -5.94
N TYR A 8 -9.30 -12.54 -4.62
CA TYR A 8 -8.18 -12.91 -3.76
C TYR A 8 -7.72 -14.37 -3.98
N ASP A 9 -8.65 -15.30 -4.25
CA ASP A 9 -8.31 -16.69 -4.55
C ASP A 9 -7.46 -16.82 -5.82
N GLU A 10 -7.73 -16.01 -6.85
CA GLU A 10 -6.94 -15.99 -8.09
C GLU A 10 -5.48 -15.56 -7.84
N LEU A 11 -5.28 -14.64 -6.89
CA LEU A 11 -3.97 -14.18 -6.46
C LEU A 11 -3.25 -15.29 -5.67
N LEU A 12 -3.94 -15.94 -4.74
CA LEU A 12 -3.40 -17.03 -3.93
C LEU A 12 -2.98 -18.21 -4.80
N GLU A 13 -3.81 -18.64 -5.75
CA GLU A 13 -3.50 -19.71 -6.68
C GLU A 13 -2.24 -19.41 -7.52
N ASP A 14 -2.05 -18.16 -7.94
CA ASP A 14 -0.87 -17.76 -8.70
C ASP A 14 0.39 -17.73 -7.83
N ALA A 15 0.27 -17.17 -6.61
CA ALA A 15 1.35 -17.15 -5.64
C ALA A 15 1.80 -18.57 -5.26
N GLU A 16 0.86 -19.49 -5.02
CA GLU A 16 1.16 -20.91 -4.73
C GLU A 16 1.82 -21.62 -5.90
N ARG A 17 1.41 -21.33 -7.14
CA ARG A 17 2.02 -21.91 -8.33
C ARG A 17 3.48 -21.48 -8.53
N ARG A 18 3.80 -20.24 -8.19
CA ARG A 18 5.15 -19.65 -8.38
C ARG A 18 6.10 -19.96 -7.24
N ALA A 19 5.58 -20.02 -6.01
CA ALA A 19 6.40 -20.11 -4.82
C ALA A 19 6.96 -21.52 -4.60
N THR A 20 8.13 -21.59 -3.97
CA THR A 20 8.63 -22.84 -3.38
C THR A 20 7.75 -23.29 -2.21
N SER A 21 7.21 -22.33 -1.45
CA SER A 21 6.23 -22.59 -0.40
C SER A 21 5.40 -21.34 -0.10
N VAL A 22 4.17 -21.53 0.35
CA VAL A 22 3.29 -20.47 0.84
C VAL A 22 2.92 -20.75 2.30
N THR A 23 3.02 -19.74 3.15
CA THR A 23 2.68 -19.84 4.57
C THR A 23 1.65 -18.79 4.94
N THR A 24 0.56 -19.19 5.59
CA THR A 24 -0.36 -18.25 6.23
C THR A 24 0.29 -17.62 7.46
N LEU A 25 0.43 -16.31 7.46
CA LEU A 25 0.98 -15.51 8.55
C LEU A 25 -0.09 -15.16 9.60
N GLY A 26 -1.32 -14.95 9.16
CA GLY A 26 -2.47 -14.61 9.99
C GLY A 26 -3.75 -14.58 9.17
N ARG A 27 -4.85 -14.17 9.78
CA ARG A 27 -6.15 -14.00 9.11
C ARG A 27 -6.75 -12.64 9.45
N THR A 28 -7.26 -11.96 8.44
CA THR A 28 -7.97 -10.67 8.58
C THR A 28 -9.41 -10.89 9.07
N VAL A 29 -10.17 -9.81 9.21
CA VAL A 29 -11.47 -9.76 9.91
C VAL A 29 -12.55 -10.64 9.30
N ASP A 30 -12.47 -10.92 8.00
CA ASP A 30 -13.37 -11.83 7.27
C ASP A 30 -12.85 -13.28 7.25
N GLY A 31 -11.73 -13.55 7.93
CA GLY A 31 -11.05 -14.85 7.94
C GLY A 31 -10.12 -15.09 6.77
N SER A 32 -10.03 -14.20 5.78
CA SER A 32 -9.11 -14.30 4.65
C SER A 32 -7.65 -14.36 5.16
N PRO A 33 -6.80 -15.26 4.63
CA PRO A 33 -5.42 -15.35 5.08
C PRO A 33 -4.61 -14.13 4.64
N VAL A 34 -3.60 -13.75 5.42
CA VAL A 34 -2.46 -12.97 4.94
C VAL A 34 -1.33 -13.98 4.75
N VAL A 35 -0.76 -14.06 3.56
CA VAL A 35 0.24 -15.10 3.20
C VAL A 35 1.58 -14.50 2.86
N VAL A 36 2.64 -15.29 3.10
CA VAL A 36 3.97 -15.08 2.51
C VAL A 36 4.29 -16.21 1.55
N ALA A 37 4.78 -15.85 0.37
CA ALA A 37 5.33 -16.75 -0.63
C ALA A 37 6.87 -16.72 -0.57
N ARG A 38 7.49 -17.90 -0.62
CA ARG A 38 8.95 -18.07 -0.68
C ARG A 38 9.40 -18.25 -2.13
N GLY A 39 10.39 -17.47 -2.55
CA GLY A 39 10.99 -17.48 -3.90
C GLY A 39 12.50 -17.22 -3.87
N GLY A 40 13.19 -17.18 -5.02
CA GLY A 40 14.65 -17.01 -5.07
C GLY A 40 15.45 -18.18 -4.48
N GLY A 41 16.72 -17.95 -4.12
CA GLY A 41 17.63 -18.95 -3.55
C GLY A 41 17.55 -19.07 -2.02
N ASP A 42 18.63 -19.47 -1.35
CA ASP A 42 18.71 -19.68 0.11
C ASP A 42 19.75 -18.79 0.83
N LYS A 43 20.45 -17.92 0.09
CA LYS A 43 21.49 -17.04 0.66
C LYS A 43 20.87 -15.99 1.57
N THR A 44 21.55 -15.71 2.67
CA THR A 44 21.23 -14.62 3.60
C THR A 44 22.22 -13.46 3.43
N PRO A 45 21.84 -12.21 3.71
CA PRO A 45 20.54 -11.77 4.24
C PRO A 45 19.39 -11.91 3.24
N ALA A 46 18.15 -12.07 3.72
CA ALA A 46 16.99 -12.26 2.86
C ALA A 46 16.54 -10.93 2.20
N ILE A 47 15.80 -11.04 1.10
CA ILE A 47 15.07 -9.95 0.45
C ILE A 47 13.59 -10.08 0.81
N PHE A 48 12.99 -8.98 1.23
CA PHE A 48 11.57 -8.92 1.57
C PHE A 48 10.84 -7.97 0.60
N ILE A 49 9.75 -8.43 0.01
CA ILE A 49 8.93 -7.64 -0.93
C ILE A 49 7.48 -7.71 -0.46
N THR A 50 6.79 -6.58 -0.45
CA THR A 50 5.35 -6.55 -0.21
C THR A 50 4.67 -5.53 -1.09
N ALA A 51 3.36 -5.69 -1.27
CA ALA A 51 2.51 -4.70 -1.90
C ALA A 51 1.13 -4.68 -1.23
N GLY A 52 0.21 -3.85 -1.76
CA GLY A 52 -1.22 -3.95 -1.49
C GLY A 52 -1.64 -3.70 -0.05
N SER A 53 -0.93 -2.86 0.71
CA SER A 53 -1.52 -2.29 1.93
C SER A 53 -2.62 -1.29 1.62
N HIS A 54 -2.56 -0.67 0.44
CA HIS A 54 -3.72 -0.09 -0.20
C HIS A 54 -4.11 -1.02 -1.35
N SER A 55 -5.23 -1.71 -1.20
CA SER A 55 -5.70 -2.67 -2.21
C SER A 55 -5.96 -2.07 -3.59
N THR A 56 -6.03 -0.73 -3.67
CA THR A 56 -6.18 0.06 -4.89
C THR A 56 -4.92 0.12 -5.77
N GLU A 57 -3.79 -0.37 -5.29
CA GLU A 57 -2.47 -0.31 -5.95
C GLU A 57 -2.13 -1.68 -6.55
N GLN A 58 -2.87 -2.06 -7.60
CA GLN A 58 -2.87 -3.41 -8.15
C GLN A 58 -1.64 -3.78 -8.98
N ALA A 59 -1.01 -2.83 -9.67
CA ALA A 59 0.22 -3.10 -10.42
C ALA A 59 1.36 -3.48 -9.46
N GLY A 60 1.43 -2.85 -8.28
CA GLY A 60 2.35 -3.26 -7.21
C GLY A 60 2.12 -4.71 -6.78
N VAL A 61 0.86 -5.13 -6.61
CA VAL A 61 0.51 -6.52 -6.27
C VAL A 61 0.92 -7.50 -7.37
N SER A 62 0.67 -7.17 -8.64
CA SER A 62 1.02 -8.03 -9.75
C SER A 62 2.54 -8.18 -9.92
N ALA A 63 3.29 -7.08 -9.76
CA ALA A 63 4.75 -7.12 -9.74
C ALA A 63 5.28 -7.98 -8.58
N ALA A 64 4.72 -7.83 -7.38
CA ALA A 64 5.10 -8.65 -6.23
C ALA A 64 4.94 -10.15 -6.52
N VAL A 65 3.81 -10.57 -7.11
CA VAL A 65 3.61 -11.98 -7.48
C VAL A 65 4.60 -12.44 -8.55
N GLU A 66 4.87 -11.62 -9.56
CA GLU A 66 5.85 -11.96 -10.60
C GLU A 66 7.27 -12.10 -10.03
N LEU A 67 7.63 -11.32 -9.02
CA LEU A 67 8.94 -11.39 -8.36
C LEU A 67 9.15 -12.65 -7.51
N ILE A 68 8.11 -13.46 -7.26
CA ILE A 68 8.26 -14.72 -6.53
C ILE A 68 9.19 -15.68 -7.28
N ASP A 69 9.00 -15.86 -8.58
CA ASP A 69 9.81 -16.75 -9.42
C ASP A 69 10.53 -16.03 -10.57
N GLY A 70 10.26 -14.74 -10.77
CA GLY A 70 10.86 -13.89 -11.80
C GLY A 70 12.04 -13.02 -11.34
N LEU A 71 12.47 -13.16 -10.07
CA LEU A 71 13.66 -12.50 -9.53
C LEU A 71 14.83 -13.49 -9.51
N ASP A 72 15.80 -13.26 -10.39
CA ASP A 72 17.04 -14.06 -10.47
C ASP A 72 18.01 -13.61 -9.38
N THR A 73 18.09 -14.39 -8.29
CA THR A 73 18.99 -14.12 -7.16
C THR A 73 19.25 -15.38 -6.36
N GLU A 74 20.47 -15.49 -5.81
CA GLU A 74 20.80 -16.56 -4.84
C GLU A 74 20.20 -16.29 -3.45
N HIS A 75 19.76 -15.07 -3.17
CA HIS A 75 19.20 -14.68 -1.88
C HIS A 75 17.80 -15.24 -1.66
N ALA A 76 17.49 -15.50 -0.39
CA ALA A 76 16.15 -15.88 0.02
C ALA A 76 15.16 -14.73 -0.20
N VAL A 77 14.10 -14.95 -0.99
CA VAL A 77 13.07 -13.94 -1.26
C VAL A 77 11.77 -14.32 -0.55
N TYR A 78 11.21 -13.36 0.20
CA TYR A 78 9.92 -13.48 0.88
C TYR A 78 8.97 -12.41 0.38
N VAL A 79 7.85 -12.83 -0.21
CA VAL A 79 6.87 -11.94 -0.81
C VAL A 79 5.55 -12.00 -0.04
N ILE A 80 5.01 -10.85 0.40
CA ILE A 80 3.60 -10.72 0.78
C ILE A 80 2.86 -10.03 -0.39
N PRO A 81 2.12 -10.76 -1.24
CA PRO A 81 1.52 -10.19 -2.44
C PRO A 81 0.55 -9.04 -2.16
N THR A 82 -0.25 -9.17 -1.11
CA THR A 82 -1.14 -8.11 -0.62
C THR A 82 -1.26 -8.19 0.89
N ARG A 83 -1.28 -7.02 1.53
CA ARG A 83 -1.52 -6.87 2.97
C ARG A 83 -2.98 -6.56 3.29
N ASP A 84 -3.84 -6.33 2.29
CA ASP A 84 -5.27 -6.02 2.49
C ASP A 84 -6.19 -6.98 1.72
N PRO A 85 -6.37 -8.24 2.17
CA PRO A 85 -7.25 -9.18 1.48
C PRO A 85 -8.71 -8.72 1.38
N VAL A 86 -9.22 -8.01 2.39
CA VAL A 86 -10.61 -7.53 2.38
C VAL A 86 -10.81 -6.46 1.32
N GLY A 87 -9.99 -5.41 1.34
CA GLY A 87 -10.08 -4.35 0.35
C GLY A 87 -9.81 -4.85 -1.07
N PHE A 88 -8.97 -5.88 -1.20
CA PHE A 88 -8.66 -6.50 -2.49
C PHE A 88 -9.88 -7.12 -3.18
N GLN A 89 -10.81 -7.72 -2.42
CA GLN A 89 -12.01 -8.35 -2.96
C GLN A 89 -13.06 -7.35 -3.46
N GLY A 90 -12.88 -6.05 -3.21
CA GLY A 90 -13.78 -5.00 -3.69
C GLY A 90 -14.69 -4.41 -2.62
N TYR A 91 -15.28 -3.27 -2.96
CA TYR A 91 -16.12 -2.51 -2.03
C TYR A 91 -17.40 -3.27 -1.65
N ALA A 92 -18.03 -4.00 -2.59
CA ALA A 92 -19.17 -4.86 -2.30
C ALA A 92 -18.83 -5.96 -1.27
N HIS A 93 -17.66 -6.59 -1.39
CA HIS A 93 -17.21 -7.60 -0.41
C HIS A 93 -17.01 -6.96 0.96
N ALA A 94 -16.33 -5.82 1.04
CA ALA A 94 -16.14 -5.11 2.30
C ALA A 94 -17.47 -4.71 2.96
N LEU A 95 -18.45 -4.26 2.15
CA LEU A 95 -19.79 -3.88 2.63
C LEU A 95 -20.60 -5.08 3.14
N SER A 96 -20.36 -6.28 2.58
CA SER A 96 -20.99 -7.51 3.05
C SER A 96 -20.68 -7.85 4.51
N LEU A 97 -19.55 -7.38 5.05
CA LEU A 97 -19.18 -7.62 6.45
C LEU A 97 -20.11 -6.90 7.42
N GLY A 98 -20.64 -5.74 7.05
CA GLY A 98 -21.62 -4.99 7.84
C GLY A 98 -23.06 -5.42 7.55
N LEU A 99 -23.38 -5.71 6.29
CA LEU A 99 -24.75 -6.05 5.87
C LEU A 99 -25.12 -7.53 6.09
N GLY A 100 -24.14 -8.43 6.18
CA GLY A 100 -24.35 -9.88 6.27
C GLY A 100 -24.59 -10.56 4.91
N GLU A 101 -24.71 -9.81 3.82
CA GLU A 101 -24.81 -10.30 2.44
C GLU A 101 -24.08 -9.37 1.47
N THR A 102 -23.63 -9.88 0.34
CA THR A 102 -22.92 -9.07 -0.67
C THR A 102 -23.93 -8.25 -1.49
N PRO A 103 -23.89 -6.90 -1.41
CA PRO A 103 -24.80 -6.05 -2.16
C PRO A 103 -24.33 -5.82 -3.59
N GLU A 104 -25.20 -5.22 -4.41
CA GLU A 104 -24.80 -4.64 -5.69
C GLU A 104 -24.22 -3.23 -5.49
N THR A 105 -23.04 -2.97 -6.06
CA THR A 105 -22.36 -1.65 -6.00
C THR A 105 -21.93 -1.22 -7.39
N GLN A 106 -22.90 -1.00 -8.29
CA GLN A 106 -22.62 -0.60 -9.69
C GLN A 106 -22.56 0.92 -9.87
N SER A 107 -23.07 1.70 -8.91
CA SER A 107 -23.02 3.16 -8.96
C SER A 107 -22.91 3.79 -7.58
N PHE A 108 -22.45 5.04 -7.54
CA PHE A 108 -22.43 5.83 -6.31
C PHE A 108 -23.84 6.07 -5.74
N ASP A 109 -24.87 6.18 -6.58
CA ASP A 109 -26.26 6.33 -6.10
C ASP A 109 -26.74 5.09 -5.35
N GLN A 110 -26.40 3.89 -5.85
CA GLN A 110 -26.71 2.63 -5.18
C GLN A 110 -25.95 2.51 -3.86
N VAL A 111 -24.64 2.78 -3.87
CA VAL A 111 -23.81 2.75 -2.66
C VAL A 111 -24.35 3.74 -1.63
N GLU A 112 -24.61 4.98 -2.02
CA GLU A 112 -25.16 6.00 -1.13
C GLU A 112 -26.49 5.56 -0.51
N SER A 113 -27.40 5.01 -1.32
CA SER A 113 -28.70 4.54 -0.85
C SER A 113 -28.53 3.43 0.19
N LEU A 114 -27.66 2.45 -0.07
CA LEU A 114 -27.36 1.36 0.86
C LEU A 114 -26.77 1.88 2.18
N LEU A 115 -25.79 2.79 2.10
CA LEU A 115 -25.15 3.36 3.29
C LEU A 115 -26.15 4.15 4.15
N ARG A 116 -27.07 4.90 3.53
CA ARG A 116 -28.11 5.65 4.24
C ARG A 116 -29.21 4.77 4.81
N GLU A 117 -29.59 3.70 4.11
CA GLU A 117 -30.64 2.79 4.53
C GLU A 117 -30.21 1.95 5.75
N HIS A 118 -28.96 1.49 5.77
CA HIS A 118 -28.49 0.52 6.76
C HIS A 118 -27.54 1.11 7.82
N GLY A 119 -26.98 2.30 7.58
CA GLY A 119 -25.93 2.88 8.42
C GLY A 119 -26.39 3.97 9.37
N GLU A 120 -25.75 4.03 10.52
CA GLU A 120 -25.75 5.23 11.38
C GLU A 120 -24.84 6.28 10.74
N ILE A 121 -25.40 7.43 10.35
CA ILE A 121 -24.64 8.52 9.73
C ILE A 121 -23.79 9.21 10.80
N LEU A 122 -22.46 9.09 10.67
CA LEU A 122 -21.49 9.73 11.57
C LEU A 122 -21.05 11.10 11.04
N PHE A 123 -20.98 11.24 9.71
CA PHE A 123 -20.64 12.48 9.03
C PHE A 123 -21.22 12.53 7.61
N GLU A 124 -21.68 13.71 7.22
CA GLU A 124 -22.19 14.01 5.89
C GLU A 124 -21.84 15.47 5.55
N GLU A 125 -21.26 15.68 4.37
CA GLU A 125 -20.93 17.01 3.83
C GLU A 125 -20.88 16.91 2.31
N ASP A 126 -21.78 17.60 1.61
CA ASP A 126 -21.91 17.57 0.16
C ASP A 126 -22.01 16.14 -0.40
N ASP A 127 -20.93 15.63 -1.00
CA ASP A 127 -20.83 14.30 -1.60
C ASP A 127 -19.99 13.31 -0.78
N LEU A 128 -19.64 13.70 0.46
CA LEU A 128 -18.90 12.90 1.43
C LEU A 128 -19.88 12.28 2.42
N LEU A 129 -19.81 10.96 2.58
CA LEU A 129 -20.64 10.22 3.52
C LEU A 129 -19.79 9.22 4.30
N LEU A 130 -19.86 9.29 5.64
CA LEU A 130 -19.31 8.30 6.55
C LEU A 130 -20.44 7.73 7.41
N VAL A 131 -20.60 6.42 7.37
CA VAL A 131 -21.59 5.70 8.18
C VAL A 131 -20.94 4.56 8.97
N LEU A 132 -21.61 4.14 10.03
CA LEU A 132 -21.31 2.91 10.77
C LEU A 132 -22.41 1.88 10.47
N ILE A 133 -22.00 0.69 10.01
CA ILE A 133 -22.89 -0.47 9.83
C ILE A 133 -22.27 -1.65 10.59
N GLY A 134 -22.94 -2.08 11.66
CA GLY A 134 -22.43 -3.14 12.54
C GLY A 134 -21.09 -2.77 13.18
N ASP A 135 -20.04 -3.53 12.86
CA ASP A 135 -18.69 -3.35 13.42
C ASP A 135 -17.73 -2.56 12.52
N TYR A 136 -18.21 -2.05 11.38
CA TYR A 136 -17.37 -1.44 10.36
C TYR A 136 -17.90 -0.07 9.93
N GLY A 137 -16.97 0.87 9.73
CA GLY A 137 -17.26 2.12 9.06
C GLY A 137 -17.24 1.97 7.55
N TYR A 138 -18.03 2.77 6.87
CA TYR A 138 -18.09 2.83 5.42
C TYR A 138 -18.09 4.27 4.97
N ALA A 139 -17.21 4.58 4.03
CA ALA A 139 -16.99 5.92 3.54
C ALA A 139 -17.12 5.96 2.01
N MET A 140 -17.73 7.02 1.50
CA MET A 140 -17.70 7.29 0.07
C MET A 140 -17.55 8.79 -0.19
N SER A 141 -16.96 9.08 -1.34
CA SER A 141 -16.72 10.41 -1.89
C SER A 141 -16.86 10.27 -3.40
N ARG A 142 -17.70 11.11 -4.02
CA ARG A 142 -17.93 10.98 -5.46
C ARG A 142 -16.76 11.56 -6.25
N PRO A 143 -16.42 10.98 -7.41
CA PRO A 143 -15.57 11.63 -8.39
C PRO A 143 -16.22 12.93 -8.86
N THR A 144 -15.45 14.01 -8.87
CA THR A 144 -15.87 15.30 -9.43
C THR A 144 -14.76 15.84 -10.33
N PRO A 145 -15.05 16.71 -11.32
CA PRO A 145 -14.01 17.23 -12.23
C PRO A 145 -12.84 17.92 -11.52
N GLY A 146 -13.03 18.42 -10.29
CA GLY A 146 -11.98 19.04 -9.48
C GLY A 146 -11.28 18.10 -8.50
N ARG A 147 -11.64 16.82 -8.45
CA ARG A 147 -11.16 15.85 -7.46
C ARG A 147 -10.71 14.57 -8.16
N ALA A 148 -9.45 14.55 -8.59
CA ALA A 148 -8.86 13.40 -9.30
C ALA A 148 -8.73 12.13 -8.42
N CYS A 149 -8.65 12.30 -7.09
CA CYS A 149 -8.46 11.21 -6.12
C CYS A 149 -9.49 11.32 -4.98
N PRO A 150 -10.75 10.86 -5.18
CA PRO A 150 -11.85 11.10 -4.24
C PRO A 150 -11.62 10.50 -2.85
N GLN A 151 -11.00 9.33 -2.81
CA GLN A 151 -10.66 8.64 -1.57
C GLN A 151 -9.56 9.38 -0.78
N TYR A 152 -8.52 9.89 -1.43
CA TYR A 152 -7.47 10.63 -0.73
C TYR A 152 -8.00 11.97 -0.20
N TYR A 153 -8.81 12.67 -1.00
CA TYR A 153 -9.47 13.88 -0.56
C TYR A 153 -10.32 13.64 0.69
N PHE A 154 -11.11 12.56 0.72
CA PHE A 154 -11.92 12.27 1.88
C PHE A 154 -11.08 11.81 3.08
N TYR A 155 -10.01 11.05 2.86
CA TYR A 155 -9.04 10.71 3.91
C TYR A 155 -8.49 11.99 4.59
N GLN A 156 -8.02 12.98 3.82
CA GLN A 156 -7.56 14.26 4.37
C GLN A 156 -8.67 14.99 5.14
N ARG A 157 -9.91 14.98 4.62
CA ARG A 157 -11.06 15.58 5.31
C ARG A 157 -11.38 14.88 6.62
N LEU A 158 -11.27 13.55 6.68
CA LEU A 158 -11.46 12.75 7.89
C LEU A 158 -10.38 13.04 8.94
N GLN A 159 -9.11 13.17 8.54
CA GLN A 159 -8.04 13.57 9.45
C GLN A 159 -8.31 14.94 10.09
N LYS A 160 -8.76 15.92 9.29
CA LYS A 160 -9.15 17.24 9.80
C LYS A 160 -10.39 17.15 10.70
N LEU A 161 -11.42 16.42 10.28
CA LEU A 161 -12.64 16.23 11.06
C LEU A 161 -12.34 15.58 12.42
N ARG A 162 -11.39 14.65 12.48
CA ARG A 162 -10.94 14.04 13.74
C ARG A 162 -10.34 15.06 14.69
N ALA A 163 -9.58 16.03 14.18
CA ALA A 163 -8.99 17.09 14.99
C ALA A 163 -10.06 18.07 15.51
N ASP A 164 -11.02 18.42 14.66
CA ASP A 164 -12.06 19.42 14.95
C ASP A 164 -13.21 18.83 15.81
N GLU A 165 -13.62 17.58 15.53
CA GLU A 165 -14.81 16.92 16.09
C GLU A 165 -14.51 15.45 16.51
N PRO A 166 -13.59 15.21 17.46
CA PRO A 166 -13.11 13.86 17.80
C PRO A 166 -14.22 12.91 18.29
N ALA A 167 -15.30 13.44 18.89
CA ALA A 167 -16.41 12.64 19.40
C ALA A 167 -17.12 11.82 18.29
N ARG A 168 -17.08 12.27 17.03
CA ARG A 168 -17.67 11.54 15.89
C ARG A 168 -16.99 10.21 15.60
N PHE A 169 -15.74 10.06 16.01
CA PHE A 169 -14.92 8.88 15.76
C PHE A 169 -14.91 7.90 16.94
N GLU A 170 -15.58 8.23 18.05
CA GLU A 170 -15.55 7.41 19.27
C GLU A 170 -16.07 6.00 18.99
N SER A 171 -17.18 5.89 18.26
CA SER A 171 -17.78 4.61 17.87
C SER A 171 -16.93 3.82 16.87
N LEU A 172 -15.96 4.45 16.22
CA LEU A 172 -15.07 3.83 15.24
C LEU A 172 -13.71 3.41 15.82
N ARG A 173 -13.36 3.77 17.06
CA ARG A 173 -12.04 3.45 17.64
C ARG A 173 -11.73 1.95 17.58
N GLY A 174 -10.56 1.61 17.05
CA GLY A 174 -10.11 0.23 16.83
C GLY A 174 -10.79 -0.49 15.66
N ARG A 175 -11.69 0.17 14.93
CA ARG A 175 -12.45 -0.41 13.81
C ARG A 175 -11.84 -0.01 12.46
N ARG A 176 -12.20 -0.78 11.44
CA ARG A 176 -11.87 -0.48 10.04
C ARG A 176 -12.95 0.42 9.44
N VAL A 177 -12.52 1.32 8.56
CA VAL A 177 -13.40 2.10 7.69
C VAL A 177 -13.04 1.75 6.25
N TYR A 178 -13.97 1.18 5.51
CA TYR A 178 -13.78 0.86 4.09
C TYR A 178 -14.29 2.00 3.24
N MET A 179 -13.45 2.50 2.34
CA MET A 179 -13.78 3.61 1.48
C MET A 179 -13.89 3.19 0.02
N ALA A 180 -14.95 3.62 -0.66
CA ALA A 180 -15.07 3.47 -2.11
C ALA A 180 -13.93 4.23 -2.80
N PRO A 181 -13.12 3.57 -3.65
CA PRO A 181 -11.97 4.21 -4.28
C PRO A 181 -12.33 5.43 -5.15
N GLY A 182 -13.36 5.32 -5.99
CA GLY A 182 -13.70 6.40 -6.95
C GLY A 182 -12.58 6.71 -7.95
N GLN A 183 -11.81 5.69 -8.34
CA GLN A 183 -10.67 5.81 -9.25
C GLN A 183 -11.10 5.48 -10.67
N THR A 184 -12.00 6.29 -11.22
CA THR A 184 -12.52 6.09 -12.58
C THR A 184 -11.36 5.96 -13.57
N ASP A 185 -11.47 5.00 -14.48
CA ASP A 185 -10.49 4.66 -15.52
C ASP A 185 -9.13 4.10 -15.04
N VAL A 186 -8.91 3.93 -13.73
CA VAL A 186 -7.69 3.26 -13.23
C VAL A 186 -7.83 1.74 -13.35
N ALA A 187 -7.06 1.16 -14.26
CA ALA A 187 -7.04 -0.29 -14.50
C ALA A 187 -6.63 -1.07 -13.23
N GLY A 188 -7.42 -2.08 -12.87
CA GLY A 188 -7.21 -2.91 -11.68
C GLY A 188 -7.95 -2.44 -10.42
N THR A 189 -8.58 -1.25 -10.46
CA THR A 189 -9.33 -0.71 -9.33
C THR A 189 -10.71 -0.20 -9.71
N GLY A 190 -10.79 0.82 -10.57
CA GLY A 190 -12.05 1.49 -10.89
C GLY A 190 -12.72 2.14 -9.66
N ASP A 191 -14.02 2.36 -9.74
CA ASP A 191 -14.74 3.04 -8.66
C ASP A 191 -15.00 2.16 -7.43
N PHE A 192 -15.19 0.84 -7.64
CA PHE A 192 -15.63 -0.11 -6.61
C PHE A 192 -14.93 -1.47 -6.64
N GLY A 193 -14.00 -1.69 -7.60
CA GLY A 193 -13.32 -2.98 -7.75
C GLY A 193 -12.39 -3.30 -6.57
N ARG A 194 -12.07 -2.30 -5.74
CA ARG A 194 -11.31 -2.40 -4.48
C ARG A 194 -12.02 -1.62 -3.38
N ALA A 195 -11.52 -1.72 -2.16
CA ALA A 195 -11.87 -0.81 -1.07
C ALA A 195 -10.59 -0.27 -0.43
N TYR A 196 -10.50 1.06 -0.28
CA TYR A 196 -9.41 1.66 0.44
C TYR A 196 -9.65 1.48 1.95
N THR A 197 -8.75 0.77 2.63
CA THR A 197 -8.94 0.39 4.03
C THR A 197 -8.24 1.37 4.97
N LEU A 198 -9.06 2.12 5.71
CA LEU A 198 -8.65 2.92 6.84
C LEU A 198 -8.86 2.14 8.14
N ILE A 199 -8.11 2.50 9.18
CA ILE A 199 -8.24 2.00 10.54
C ILE A 199 -8.23 3.20 11.47
N ILE A 200 -9.24 3.29 12.33
CA ILE A 200 -9.23 4.28 13.40
C ILE A 200 -8.46 3.68 14.57
N SER A 201 -7.36 4.31 14.97
CA SER A 201 -6.53 3.84 16.09
C SER A 201 -7.32 3.88 17.41
N LEU A 202 -6.79 3.26 18.45
CA LEU A 202 -7.39 3.33 19.79
C LEU A 202 -7.42 4.77 20.34
N ASP A 203 -6.48 5.62 19.90
CA ASP A 203 -6.42 7.05 20.21
C ASP A 203 -7.27 7.91 19.25
N GLY A 204 -8.05 7.24 18.38
CA GLY A 204 -8.95 7.87 17.44
C GLY A 204 -8.27 8.50 16.22
N GLU A 205 -7.02 8.15 15.90
CA GLU A 205 -6.35 8.64 14.69
C GLU A 205 -6.86 7.90 13.44
N VAL A 206 -7.05 8.63 12.34
CA VAL A 206 -7.46 8.05 11.06
C VAL A 206 -6.19 7.63 10.31
N LEU A 207 -5.90 6.33 10.28
CA LEU A 207 -4.70 5.76 9.67
C LEU A 207 -5.08 4.67 8.64
N HIS A 208 -4.11 3.99 8.06
CA HIS A 208 -4.30 2.92 7.08
C HIS A 208 -3.35 1.75 7.35
N ILE A 209 -3.48 0.63 6.61
CA ILE A 209 -2.71 -0.61 6.86
C ILE A 209 -1.20 -0.40 6.73
N ASN A 210 -0.74 0.59 5.94
CA ASN A 210 0.68 0.94 5.88
C ASN A 210 1.15 1.83 7.04
N ARG A 211 0.48 1.77 8.18
CA ARG A 211 0.87 2.38 9.46
C ARG A 211 0.92 1.27 10.53
N PHE A 212 1.15 1.64 11.79
CA PHE A 212 1.16 0.74 12.94
C PHE A 212 2.39 -0.19 13.06
N HIS A 213 3.48 0.11 12.36
CA HIS A 213 4.70 -0.72 12.45
C HIS A 213 5.56 -0.39 13.69
N ASP A 214 5.36 0.78 14.28
CA ASP A 214 6.00 1.26 15.52
C ASP A 214 5.09 1.20 16.75
N THR A 215 3.85 0.69 16.62
CA THR A 215 2.87 0.67 17.72
C THR A 215 2.81 -0.68 18.43
N VAL A 216 2.52 -0.65 19.74
CA VAL A 216 2.35 -1.88 20.55
C VAL A 216 1.08 -2.62 20.15
N TRP A 217 -0.04 -1.90 20.04
CA TRP A 217 -1.25 -2.41 19.43
C TRP A 217 -1.20 -2.14 17.93
N SER A 218 -1.38 -3.18 17.12
CA SER A 218 -1.51 -3.06 15.68
C SER A 218 -2.54 -4.06 15.16
N PRO A 219 -3.22 -3.76 14.05
CA PRO A 219 -4.02 -4.75 13.32
C PRO A 219 -3.19 -6.00 12.96
N VAL A 220 -3.88 -7.06 12.56
CA VAL A 220 -3.22 -8.33 12.21
C VAL A 220 -2.23 -8.15 11.07
N GLU A 221 -2.56 -7.32 10.08
CA GLU A 221 -1.79 -7.17 8.85
C GLU A 221 -0.40 -6.55 9.14
N PRO A 222 -0.26 -5.40 9.82
CA PRO A 222 1.06 -4.92 10.26
C PRO A 222 1.75 -5.86 11.23
N ARG A 223 1.02 -6.47 12.18
CA ARG A 223 1.61 -7.34 13.20
C ARG A 223 2.33 -8.53 12.57
N VAL A 224 1.65 -9.26 11.69
CA VAL A 224 2.21 -10.48 11.12
C VAL A 224 3.32 -10.19 10.10
N THR A 225 3.29 -9.01 9.46
CA THR A 225 4.41 -8.52 8.67
C THR A 225 5.64 -8.28 9.55
N ARG A 226 5.50 -7.62 10.70
CA ARG A 226 6.62 -7.45 11.66
C ARG A 226 7.16 -8.78 12.17
N ASP A 227 6.27 -9.70 12.53
CA ASP A 227 6.66 -11.04 12.99
C ASP A 227 7.40 -11.84 11.90
N LEU A 228 7.04 -11.66 10.63
CA LEU A 228 7.81 -12.22 9.52
C LEU A 228 9.19 -11.57 9.41
N MET A 229 9.27 -10.22 9.37
CA MET A 229 10.53 -9.52 9.25
C MET A 229 11.49 -9.83 10.41
N ALA A 230 10.98 -9.97 11.63
CA ALA A 230 11.79 -10.35 12.79
C ALA A 230 12.39 -11.76 12.65
N ARG A 231 11.66 -12.69 11.99
CA ARG A 231 12.12 -14.06 11.73
C ARG A 231 13.16 -14.13 10.61
N ILE A 232 12.92 -13.42 9.50
CA ILE A 232 13.78 -13.51 8.30
C ILE A 232 14.94 -12.52 8.29
N ARG A 233 14.83 -11.44 9.09
CA ARG A 233 15.81 -10.35 9.23
C ARG A 233 16.33 -9.87 7.86
N PRO A 234 15.48 -9.24 7.04
CA PRO A 234 15.83 -8.94 5.66
C PRO A 234 16.97 -7.90 5.60
N GLY A 235 17.86 -8.03 4.62
CA GLY A 235 18.89 -7.02 4.34
C GLY A 235 18.42 -5.96 3.34
N LEU A 236 17.35 -6.26 2.60
CA LEU A 236 16.74 -5.39 1.60
C LEU A 236 15.22 -5.59 1.64
N SER A 237 14.47 -4.50 1.70
CA SER A 237 13.01 -4.49 1.79
C SER A 237 12.37 -3.57 0.76
N PHE A 238 11.23 -3.99 0.21
CA PHE A 238 10.43 -3.21 -0.73
C PHE A 238 8.96 -3.16 -0.33
N ASP A 239 8.34 -1.98 -0.50
CA ASP A 239 6.89 -1.79 -0.47
C ASP A 239 6.45 -1.14 -1.79
N LEU A 240 5.73 -1.90 -2.63
CA LEU A 240 5.40 -1.48 -3.99
C LEU A 240 4.08 -0.71 -4.00
N HIS A 241 4.17 0.64 -4.00
CA HIS A 241 3.01 1.54 -4.06
C HIS A 241 2.81 2.24 -5.41
N GLU A 242 1.61 2.79 -5.56
CA GLU A 242 1.18 3.60 -6.69
C GLU A 242 0.49 4.87 -6.20
N SER A 243 0.51 5.94 -7.00
CA SER A 243 -0.09 7.23 -6.65
C SER A 243 -0.97 7.78 -7.76
N GLN A 244 -2.12 8.34 -7.38
CA GLN A 244 -2.99 9.13 -8.28
C GLN A 244 -2.62 10.60 -8.34
N LEU A 245 -1.73 11.08 -7.48
CA LEU A 245 -1.50 12.51 -7.30
C LEU A 245 -0.40 13.05 -8.22
N MET A 246 0.17 12.20 -9.08
CA MET A 246 1.31 12.53 -9.93
C MET A 246 1.22 11.96 -11.35
N ASP A 247 0.00 11.78 -11.86
CA ASP A 247 -0.26 11.32 -13.23
C ASP A 247 0.39 9.96 -13.54
N ASP A 248 1.28 9.88 -14.53
CA ASP A 248 2.03 8.69 -14.94
C ASP A 248 3.51 8.71 -14.48
N ARG A 249 3.85 9.59 -13.54
CA ARG A 249 5.23 9.77 -13.06
C ARG A 249 5.62 8.75 -11.99
N TYR A 250 6.91 8.60 -11.78
CA TYR A 250 7.52 7.68 -10.82
C TYR A 250 8.35 8.45 -9.80
N PHE A 251 8.28 8.05 -8.53
CA PHE A 251 9.38 8.31 -7.62
C PHE A 251 9.65 7.15 -6.68
N LEU A 252 10.87 7.15 -6.16
CA LEU A 252 11.34 6.26 -5.12
C LEU A 252 11.29 7.01 -3.79
N SER A 253 10.50 6.48 -2.85
CA SER A 253 10.59 6.85 -1.45
C SER A 253 11.74 6.07 -0.81
N ALA A 254 12.82 6.74 -0.44
CA ALA A 254 14.00 6.16 0.20
C ALA A 254 14.17 6.68 1.64
N ARG A 255 15.00 6.03 2.46
CA ARG A 255 15.29 6.46 3.84
C ARG A 255 16.76 6.67 4.05
N ARG A 256 17.11 7.71 4.81
CA ARG A 256 18.45 7.80 5.37
C ARG A 256 18.63 6.71 6.40
N GLN A 257 19.78 6.05 6.36
CA GLN A 257 20.08 4.92 7.24
C GLN A 257 20.82 5.41 8.49
N PRO A 258 20.57 4.81 9.67
CA PRO A 258 21.29 5.16 10.90
C PRO A 258 22.78 4.83 10.82
N ASP A 259 23.14 3.77 10.10
CA ASP A 259 24.53 3.34 9.89
C ASP A 259 25.13 4.01 8.64
N PRO A 260 26.33 4.61 8.71
CA PRO A 260 26.94 5.30 7.56
C PRO A 260 27.36 4.39 6.39
N GLU A 261 27.54 3.08 6.61
CA GLU A 261 27.81 2.13 5.53
C GLU A 261 26.49 1.77 4.83
N ASP A 262 25.44 1.48 5.60
CA ASP A 262 24.08 1.28 5.06
C ASP A 262 23.59 2.49 4.26
N ASP A 263 23.84 3.72 4.72
CA ASP A 263 23.37 4.94 4.03
C ASP A 263 23.99 5.07 2.64
N LYS A 264 25.27 4.70 2.50
CA LYS A 264 25.95 4.69 1.19
C LYS A 264 25.38 3.64 0.25
N TRP A 265 25.00 2.48 0.78
CA TRP A 265 24.39 1.42 -0.03
C TRP A 265 22.94 1.74 -0.39
N GLU A 266 22.20 2.41 0.49
CA GLU A 266 20.87 2.93 0.18
C GLU A 266 20.96 3.95 -0.95
N GLU A 267 21.87 4.93 -0.86
CA GLU A 267 22.10 5.93 -1.90
C GLU A 267 22.52 5.29 -3.23
N LYS A 268 23.44 4.33 -3.19
CA LYS A 268 23.85 3.58 -4.38
C LYS A 268 22.69 2.81 -5.00
N GLY A 269 21.85 2.17 -4.18
CA GLY A 269 20.67 1.45 -4.63
C GLY A 269 19.62 2.38 -5.26
N ALA A 270 19.35 3.52 -4.60
CA ALA A 270 18.43 4.54 -5.09
C ALA A 270 18.86 5.10 -6.45
N ASN A 271 20.15 5.44 -6.60
CA ASN A 271 20.70 5.94 -7.86
C ASN A 271 20.56 4.91 -8.98
N ALA A 272 20.92 3.65 -8.72
CA ALA A 272 20.79 2.57 -9.71
C ALA A 272 19.33 2.33 -10.13
N ILE A 273 18.39 2.42 -9.18
CA ILE A 273 16.96 2.35 -9.49
C ILE A 273 16.56 3.48 -10.45
N ILE A 274 16.88 4.74 -10.13
CA ILE A 274 16.44 5.86 -10.94
C ILE A 274 17.08 5.85 -12.33
N GLU A 275 18.36 5.53 -12.43
CA GLU A 275 19.03 5.35 -13.72
C GLU A 275 18.30 4.29 -14.58
N ALA A 276 17.91 3.17 -13.97
CA ALA A 276 17.17 2.11 -14.67
C ALA A 276 15.76 2.53 -15.08
N ILE A 277 15.04 3.27 -14.23
CA ILE A 277 13.70 3.80 -14.54
C ILE A 277 13.75 4.80 -15.69
N VAL A 278 14.74 5.71 -15.70
CA VAL A 278 14.93 6.64 -16.81
C VAL A 278 15.30 5.89 -18.09
N ALA A 279 16.18 4.89 -17.99
CA ALA A 279 16.58 4.07 -19.13
C ALA A 279 15.42 3.25 -19.71
N SER A 280 14.43 2.86 -18.90
CA SER A 280 13.20 2.21 -19.36
C SER A 280 12.17 3.18 -19.95
N GLY A 281 12.46 4.49 -19.97
CA GLY A 281 11.56 5.54 -20.46
C GLY A 281 10.54 6.05 -19.44
N GLY A 282 10.70 5.69 -18.16
CA GLY A 282 9.87 6.21 -17.07
C GLY A 282 10.06 7.72 -16.88
N LYS A 283 8.97 8.42 -16.56
CA LYS A 283 9.01 9.84 -16.23
C LYS A 283 9.14 10.00 -14.72
N LEU A 284 10.10 10.79 -14.26
CA LEU A 284 10.30 11.02 -12.83
C LEU A 284 9.35 12.11 -12.31
N ALA A 285 8.91 11.97 -11.07
CA ALA A 285 8.22 13.01 -10.34
C ALA A 285 9.21 14.09 -9.91
N ASN A 286 8.75 15.34 -9.89
CA ASN A 286 9.51 16.48 -9.39
C ASN A 286 9.03 16.86 -7.98
N GLN A 287 9.72 17.83 -7.36
CA GLN A 287 9.38 18.30 -6.01
C GLN A 287 7.93 18.77 -5.87
N ALA A 288 7.34 19.42 -6.87
CA ALA A 288 5.96 19.91 -6.79
C ALA A 288 4.94 18.76 -6.74
N ASP A 289 5.23 17.64 -7.42
CA ASP A 289 4.39 16.44 -7.36
C ASP A 289 4.40 15.84 -5.95
N VAL A 290 5.56 15.84 -5.30
CA VAL A 290 5.74 15.26 -3.96
C VAL A 290 5.25 16.19 -2.85
N ASP A 291 5.43 17.51 -3.00
CA ASP A 291 4.89 18.50 -2.07
C ASP A 291 3.36 18.42 -1.97
N ALA A 292 2.69 18.01 -3.06
CA ALA A 292 1.24 17.76 -3.07
C ALA A 292 0.83 16.55 -2.20
N LEU A 293 1.75 15.63 -1.89
CA LEU A 293 1.55 14.52 -0.97
C LEU A 293 1.70 14.94 0.50
N GLY A 294 2.30 16.09 0.75
CA GLY A 294 2.60 16.63 2.08
C GLY A 294 4.09 16.90 2.30
N GLY A 295 4.42 17.74 3.27
CA GLY A 295 5.80 18.15 3.58
C GLY A 295 6.63 17.07 4.30
N TRP A 296 6.52 15.81 3.89
CA TRP A 296 7.13 14.63 4.53
C TRP A 296 8.56 14.33 4.06
N PHE A 297 8.93 14.86 2.90
CA PHE A 297 10.20 14.60 2.24
C PHE A 297 11.18 15.77 2.40
N ASP A 298 12.47 15.49 2.28
CA ASP A 298 13.49 16.55 2.22
C ASP A 298 13.42 17.29 0.87
N SER A 299 13.42 18.62 0.96
CA SER A 299 13.45 19.57 -0.16
C SER A 299 14.75 19.55 -0.98
N SER A 300 15.80 18.87 -0.49
CA SER A 300 17.06 18.70 -1.22
C SER A 300 17.15 17.40 -2.03
N SER A 301 16.01 16.77 -2.30
CA SER A 301 15.90 15.54 -3.07
C SER A 301 16.14 15.80 -4.56
N GLU A 302 16.85 14.90 -5.25
CA GLU A 302 16.96 14.93 -6.71
C GLU A 302 15.65 14.42 -7.34
N ASP A 303 15.34 14.83 -8.57
CA ASP A 303 14.13 14.35 -9.26
C ASP A 303 14.09 12.81 -9.26
N GLY A 304 12.98 12.25 -8.80
CA GLY A 304 12.76 10.81 -8.73
C GLY A 304 13.20 10.10 -7.45
N VAL A 305 14.13 10.62 -6.62
CA VAL A 305 14.45 10.03 -5.30
C VAL A 305 14.09 11.00 -4.19
N PHE A 306 13.11 10.64 -3.36
CA PHE A 306 12.70 11.47 -2.24
C PHE A 306 13.01 10.79 -0.92
N TRP A 307 13.86 11.46 -0.13
CA TRP A 307 14.30 11.00 1.18
C TRP A 307 13.23 11.34 2.22
N LEU A 308 12.56 10.32 2.73
CA LEU A 308 11.48 10.46 3.70
C LEU A 308 12.02 10.56 5.12
N ASP A 309 11.57 11.56 5.86
CA ASP A 309 11.81 11.67 7.31
C ASP A 309 10.52 11.38 8.08
N ALA A 310 10.45 10.19 8.69
CA ALA A 310 9.27 9.73 9.41
C ALA A 310 8.91 10.63 10.61
N THR A 311 9.87 11.39 11.15
CA THR A 311 9.64 12.30 12.28
C THR A 311 8.82 13.54 11.89
N ARG A 312 8.74 13.86 10.60
CA ARG A 312 7.98 15.00 10.08
C ARG A 312 6.53 14.68 9.75
N ARG A 313 6.19 13.39 9.51
CA ARG A 313 4.86 12.97 9.06
C ARG A 313 3.81 12.98 10.18
N GLY A 314 4.20 12.66 11.40
CA GLY A 314 3.30 12.65 12.56
C GLY A 314 2.25 11.52 12.56
N GLU A 315 2.44 10.46 11.76
CA GLU A 315 1.51 9.31 11.63
C GLU A 315 2.14 7.97 12.09
N GLY A 316 3.26 8.03 12.82
CA GLY A 316 4.08 6.87 13.14
C GLY A 316 4.81 6.30 11.91
N TYR A 317 5.38 5.10 12.03
CA TYR A 317 6.17 4.46 10.98
C TYR A 317 5.29 3.72 9.97
N ASN A 318 5.59 3.94 8.70
CA ASN A 318 5.19 3.01 7.65
C ASN A 318 6.14 1.81 7.65
N LEU A 319 5.86 0.81 6.81
CA LEU A 319 6.65 -0.41 6.83
C LEU A 319 8.13 -0.18 6.49
N MET A 320 8.41 0.67 5.51
CA MET A 320 9.78 0.91 5.07
C MET A 320 10.55 1.79 6.07
N ASP A 321 9.88 2.69 6.79
CA ASP A 321 10.49 3.45 7.89
C ASP A 321 10.88 2.51 9.04
N PHE A 322 10.00 1.55 9.37
CA PHE A 322 10.31 0.50 10.34
C PHE A 322 11.46 -0.39 9.85
N ALA A 323 11.47 -0.74 8.55
CA ALA A 323 12.48 -1.59 7.94
C ALA A 323 13.87 -0.95 7.97
N SER A 324 14.00 0.33 7.61
CA SER A 324 15.28 1.05 7.60
C SER A 324 15.86 1.21 9.00
N VAL A 325 15.02 1.48 9.99
CA VAL A 325 15.49 1.66 11.38
C VAL A 325 15.91 0.32 12.02
N THR A 326 15.27 -0.78 11.62
CA THR A 326 15.39 -2.06 12.35
C THR A 326 16.28 -3.09 11.65
N TYR A 327 16.35 -3.06 10.33
CA TYR A 327 16.96 -4.14 9.55
C TYR A 327 18.03 -3.65 8.58
N GLY A 328 17.64 -3.15 7.41
CA GLY A 328 18.58 -2.86 6.32
C GLY A 328 17.95 -1.94 5.28
N LEU A 329 18.36 -2.10 4.03
CA LEU A 329 17.97 -1.18 2.97
C LEU A 329 16.44 -1.24 2.73
N ALA A 330 15.79 -0.10 2.50
CA ALA A 330 14.32 -0.05 2.52
C ALA A 330 13.72 0.97 1.54
N PHE A 331 13.12 0.45 0.46
CA PHE A 331 12.59 1.25 -0.62
C PHE A 331 11.06 1.14 -0.74
N GLY A 332 10.40 2.28 -0.93
CA GLY A 332 8.99 2.34 -1.34
C GLY A 332 8.92 2.86 -2.76
N THR A 333 8.20 2.21 -3.66
CA THR A 333 7.92 2.81 -4.98
C THR A 333 6.67 3.64 -4.90
N GLU A 334 6.59 4.68 -5.69
CA GLU A 334 5.35 5.38 -5.95
C GLU A 334 5.26 5.50 -7.48
N MET A 335 4.32 4.76 -8.08
CA MET A 335 4.13 4.69 -9.53
C MET A 335 2.81 5.35 -9.92
N GLY A 336 2.85 6.26 -10.88
CA GLY A 336 1.68 7.00 -11.35
C GLY A 336 0.60 6.07 -11.89
N MET A 337 -0.62 6.18 -11.35
CA MET A 337 -1.70 5.23 -11.63
C MET A 337 -2.34 5.38 -13.02
N TYR A 338 -2.11 6.48 -13.73
CA TYR A 338 -2.74 6.77 -15.03
C TYR A 338 -1.93 6.25 -16.24
N GLY A 339 -0.74 5.70 -16.00
CA GLY A 339 -0.02 4.91 -17.00
C GLY A 339 -0.73 3.59 -17.34
N THR A 340 -0.24 2.89 -18.37
CA THR A 340 -0.78 1.55 -18.68
C THR A 340 -0.53 0.58 -17.52
N PHE A 341 -1.41 -0.42 -17.34
CA PHE A 341 -1.24 -1.42 -16.30
C PHE A 341 0.11 -2.15 -16.41
N ASP A 342 0.45 -2.62 -17.62
CA ASP A 342 1.74 -3.26 -17.90
C ASP A 342 2.92 -2.34 -17.59
N GLY A 343 2.85 -1.06 -17.98
CA GLY A 343 3.92 -0.10 -17.71
C GLY A 343 4.16 0.12 -16.22
N ARG A 344 3.10 0.19 -15.41
CA ARG A 344 3.23 0.30 -13.95
C ARG A 344 3.87 -0.96 -13.35
N VAL A 345 3.49 -2.15 -13.82
CA VAL A 345 4.13 -3.40 -13.39
C VAL A 345 5.62 -3.41 -13.76
N ASP A 346 5.97 -3.00 -14.98
CA ASP A 346 7.36 -2.94 -15.44
C ASP A 346 8.21 -1.98 -14.60
N LEU A 347 7.66 -0.85 -14.15
CA LEU A 347 8.37 0.08 -13.24
C LEU A 347 8.69 -0.56 -11.89
N ALA A 348 7.74 -1.31 -11.29
CA ALA A 348 7.98 -2.04 -10.05
C ALA A 348 9.04 -3.13 -10.22
N LEU A 349 8.96 -3.91 -11.30
CA LEU A 349 9.95 -4.96 -11.60
C LEU A 349 11.35 -4.36 -11.82
N THR A 350 11.44 -3.26 -12.55
CA THR A 350 12.69 -2.53 -12.80
C THR A 350 13.30 -2.03 -11.51
N THR A 351 12.49 -1.47 -10.60
CA THR A 351 12.92 -1.03 -9.27
C THR A 351 13.58 -2.18 -8.52
N VAL A 352 12.85 -3.29 -8.33
CA VAL A 352 13.32 -4.39 -7.48
C VAL A 352 14.57 -5.03 -8.09
N ARG A 353 14.57 -5.34 -9.39
CA ARG A 353 15.72 -5.96 -10.06
C ARG A 353 16.98 -5.10 -9.97
N SER A 354 16.85 -3.78 -10.12
CA SER A 354 18.00 -2.86 -10.08
C SER A 354 18.61 -2.77 -8.69
N ALA A 355 17.79 -2.62 -7.65
CA ALA A 355 18.30 -2.59 -6.27
C ALA A 355 18.83 -3.95 -5.81
N VAL A 356 18.24 -5.07 -6.24
CA VAL A 356 18.77 -6.41 -5.94
C VAL A 356 20.16 -6.61 -6.54
N SER A 357 20.39 -6.16 -7.78
CA SER A 357 21.72 -6.21 -8.40
C SER A 357 22.78 -5.46 -7.56
N VAL A 358 22.45 -4.25 -7.08
CA VAL A 358 23.35 -3.49 -6.18
C VAL A 358 23.53 -4.19 -4.84
N PHE A 359 22.47 -4.77 -4.28
CA PHE A 359 22.53 -5.49 -3.01
C PHE A 359 23.41 -6.74 -3.10
N GLU A 360 23.36 -7.47 -4.19
CA GLU A 360 24.22 -8.63 -4.41
C GLU A 360 25.70 -8.23 -4.48
N GLU A 361 26.04 -7.05 -5.00
CA GLU A 361 27.41 -6.53 -4.94
C GLU A 361 27.94 -6.37 -3.52
N ARG A 362 27.06 -6.01 -2.58
CA ARG A 362 27.41 -5.86 -1.17
C ARG A 362 27.69 -7.21 -0.51
N TYR A 363 26.95 -8.25 -0.89
CA TYR A 363 26.95 -9.55 -0.21
C TYR A 363 27.56 -10.68 -1.06
N LYS A 364 28.43 -10.36 -2.02
CA LYS A 364 29.10 -11.35 -2.91
C LYS A 364 29.68 -12.51 -2.15
#